data_AF-A0A946B273-F1
#
_entry.id   AF-A0A946B273-F1
#
_cell.length_a   1.000
_cell.length_b   1.000
_cell.length_c   1.000
_cell.angle_alpha   90.00
_cell.angle_beta   90.00
_cell.angle_gamma   90.00
#
_symmetry.space_group_name_H-M   'P 1'
#
loop_
_entity.id
_entity.type
_entity.pdbx_description
1 polymer ?
#
loop_
_entity_poly.entity_id
_entity_poly.type
_entity_poly.pdbx_seq_one_letter_code
_entity_poly.pdbx_strand_id
1 'polypeptide(L)'
;EPAFAPLSLKVGLKGRGEVIKFSGALKAASEKATLALEGSHDLGSGTGNARFQLGPVVFAPGVVQPQDFAPPLYRLLLETIGQVSSSARVAWGPEGMRHHTGAATLSIDKLRTGEATVEQAEAKIEFSSLFPPRTTGPQRIRIGRLDVGVPLTHGILLLDVKSPKQVDVDIERFELFGGLISSQKLSIDPTAQEFEAVLKVTDIDLASILAFAEFGELSATGTLEGVIPISYRNGELTVHDGLLRTGAKGGVLKYKPRALDKALEDANEGTGLAVKALSNFAYDEISIRINEIEAEDLRLDIKISGKSVELYGGLPFEFNIKVEGPIRQIIQENLAPPQLPPDVEDLIERSRRQ
;
A
#
# COMPACT_ATOMS: atom_id res chain seq x y z
N GLU A 1 15.46 19.09 9.82
CA GLU A 1 16.26 18.69 8.65
C GLU A 1 15.80 19.46 7.42
N PRO A 2 16.67 19.76 6.45
CA PRO A 2 16.25 20.42 5.22
C PRO A 2 15.31 19.50 4.42
N ALA A 3 14.30 20.08 3.77
CA ALA A 3 13.35 19.32 2.95
C ALA A 3 14.00 18.70 1.70
N PHE A 4 15.12 19.27 1.24
CA PHE A 4 15.88 18.80 0.08
C PHE A 4 17.37 18.75 0.36
N ALA A 5 18.07 17.83 -0.31
CA ALA A 5 19.53 17.79 -0.32
C ALA A 5 20.12 19.04 -1.01
N PRO A 6 21.37 19.43 -0.70
CA PRO A 6 22.04 20.56 -1.35
C PRO A 6 22.07 20.40 -2.88
N LEU A 7 21.81 21.51 -3.58
CA LEU A 7 21.79 21.57 -5.05
C LEU A 7 22.99 22.36 -5.55
N SER A 8 23.66 21.86 -6.58
CA SER A 8 24.68 22.61 -7.32
C SER A 8 24.05 23.20 -8.60
N LEU A 9 24.28 24.49 -8.85
CA LEU A 9 23.71 25.21 -10.00
C LEU A 9 24.83 25.62 -10.96
N LYS A 10 24.74 25.19 -12.21
CA LYS A 10 25.60 25.69 -13.29
C LYS A 10 24.74 26.31 -14.37
N VAL A 11 24.90 27.62 -14.59
CA VAL A 11 24.08 28.40 -15.54
C VAL A 11 24.99 29.18 -16.49
N GLY A 12 24.68 29.10 -17.77
CA GLY A 12 25.19 30.02 -18.79
C GLY A 12 24.19 31.15 -19.03
N LEU A 13 24.69 32.38 -19.04
CA LEU A 13 23.91 33.58 -19.32
C LEU A 13 24.29 34.14 -20.70
N LYS A 14 23.31 34.57 -21.48
CA LYS A 14 23.49 35.31 -22.73
C LYS A 14 22.47 36.45 -22.77
N GLY A 15 22.91 37.68 -22.94
CA GLY A 15 22.02 38.84 -22.95
C GLY A 15 22.29 39.78 -24.12
N ARG A 16 21.24 40.48 -24.57
CA ARG A 16 21.33 41.64 -25.47
C ARG A 16 20.22 42.62 -25.09
N GLY A 17 20.57 43.88 -24.84
CA GLY A 17 19.62 44.88 -24.34
C GLY A 17 19.18 44.52 -22.91
N GLU A 18 17.89 44.69 -22.61
CA GLU A 18 17.32 44.43 -21.28
C GLU A 18 16.96 42.96 -21.04
N VAL A 19 17.10 42.08 -22.04
CA VAL A 19 16.73 40.67 -21.91
C VAL A 19 17.97 39.79 -21.71
N ILE A 20 17.97 39.06 -20.60
CA ILE A 20 18.91 37.99 -20.28
C ILE A 20 18.24 36.65 -20.55
N LYS A 21 18.81 35.84 -21.44
CA LYS A 21 18.48 34.43 -21.58
C LYS A 21 19.46 33.59 -20.77
N PHE A 22 18.96 32.53 -20.16
CA PHE A 22 19.78 31.63 -19.38
C PHE A 22 19.42 30.18 -19.65
N SER A 23 20.43 29.32 -19.57
CA SER A 23 20.29 27.88 -19.71
C SER A 23 21.31 27.19 -18.83
N GLY A 24 20.94 26.11 -18.19
CA GLY A 24 21.83 25.44 -17.26
C GLY A 24 21.29 24.12 -16.78
N ALA A 25 21.91 23.65 -15.71
CA ALA A 25 21.52 22.45 -15.02
C ALA A 25 21.64 22.66 -13.51
N LEU A 26 20.63 22.21 -12.77
CA LEU A 26 20.77 21.93 -11.35
C LEU A 26 21.16 20.46 -11.21
N LYS A 27 22.17 20.17 -10.40
CA LYS A 27 22.49 18.80 -10.04
C LYS A 27 22.15 18.55 -8.58
N ALA A 28 21.59 17.37 -8.34
CA ALA A 28 21.12 16.90 -7.04
C ALA A 28 21.68 15.51 -6.74
N ALA A 29 21.46 15.01 -5.53
CA ALA A 29 21.82 13.64 -5.12
C ALA A 29 23.31 13.32 -5.39
N SER A 30 24.22 14.20 -4.96
CA SER A 30 25.67 14.06 -5.22
C SER A 30 26.01 13.92 -6.72
N GLU A 31 25.43 14.80 -7.54
CA GLU A 31 25.60 14.89 -9.00
C GLU A 31 24.96 13.73 -9.79
N LYS A 32 24.21 12.84 -9.15
CA LYS A 32 23.59 11.67 -9.80
C LYS A 32 22.30 11.99 -10.57
N ALA A 33 21.73 13.18 -10.38
CA ALA A 33 20.56 13.63 -11.12
C ALA A 33 20.73 15.06 -11.62
N THR A 34 20.25 15.31 -12.84
CA THR A 34 20.39 16.59 -13.52
C THR A 34 19.02 17.12 -13.94
N LEU A 35 18.63 18.26 -13.37
CA LEU A 35 17.46 19.02 -13.75
C LEU A 35 17.89 20.12 -14.73
N ALA A 36 17.57 19.96 -16.01
CA ALA A 36 17.84 20.98 -17.01
C ALA A 36 16.93 22.19 -16.76
N LEU A 37 17.47 23.39 -16.97
CA LEU A 37 16.72 24.64 -16.86
C LEU A 37 16.99 25.53 -18.07
N GLU A 38 15.94 26.21 -18.53
CA GLU A 38 16.03 27.24 -19.56
C GLU A 38 15.07 28.38 -19.23
N GLY A 39 15.41 29.61 -19.56
CA GLY A 39 14.53 30.73 -19.29
C GLY A 39 15.06 32.08 -19.76
N SER A 40 14.30 33.10 -19.40
CA SER A 40 14.65 34.49 -19.69
C SER A 40 14.19 35.42 -18.57
N HIS A 41 14.91 36.51 -18.41
CA HIS A 41 14.59 37.60 -17.52
C HIS A 41 14.72 38.93 -18.25
N ASP A 42 13.73 39.79 -18.08
CA ASP A 42 13.70 41.15 -18.58
C ASP A 42 14.02 42.12 -17.42
N LEU A 43 15.13 42.85 -17.55
CA LEU A 43 15.68 43.73 -16.52
C LEU A 43 14.84 45.00 -16.34
N GLY A 44 14.21 45.50 -17.40
CA GLY A 44 13.41 46.74 -17.35
C GLY A 44 12.10 46.56 -16.60
N SER A 45 11.42 45.43 -16.83
CA SER A 45 10.15 45.08 -16.18
C SER A 45 10.32 44.25 -14.90
N GLY A 46 11.52 43.71 -14.64
CA GLY A 46 11.78 42.79 -13.54
C GLY A 46 11.02 41.46 -13.67
N THR A 47 10.57 41.11 -14.88
CA THR A 47 9.79 39.89 -15.14
C THR A 47 10.66 38.77 -15.69
N GLY A 48 10.26 37.53 -15.49
CA GLY A 48 10.97 36.41 -16.09
C GLY A 48 10.19 35.12 -16.07
N ASN A 49 10.72 34.14 -16.79
CA ASN A 49 10.17 32.80 -16.88
C ASN A 49 11.30 31.77 -16.98
N ALA A 50 11.02 30.57 -16.47
CA ALA A 50 11.90 29.43 -16.54
C ALA A 50 11.09 28.16 -16.75
N ARG A 51 11.66 27.22 -17.51
CA ARG A 51 11.24 25.84 -17.59
C ARG A 51 12.31 24.96 -16.98
N PHE A 52 11.86 23.96 -16.25
CA PHE A 52 12.71 22.94 -15.65
C PHE A 52 12.28 21.59 -16.19
N GLN A 53 13.24 20.74 -16.51
CA GLN A 53 13.00 19.40 -17.02
C GLN A 53 13.95 18.42 -16.34
N LEU A 54 13.36 17.47 -15.61
CA LEU A 54 14.05 16.29 -15.12
C LEU A 54 13.80 15.19 -16.14
N GLY A 55 14.87 14.66 -16.74
CA GLY A 55 14.79 13.42 -17.52
C GLY A 55 14.38 12.24 -16.63
N PRO A 56 14.21 11.03 -17.19
CA PRO A 56 13.97 9.86 -16.36
C PRO A 56 15.16 9.66 -15.41
N VAL A 57 14.90 9.78 -14.11
CA VAL A 57 15.81 9.37 -13.04
C VAL A 57 15.41 7.97 -12.63
N VAL A 58 16.31 7.02 -12.80
CA VAL A 58 16.12 5.64 -12.37
C VAL A 58 16.50 5.52 -10.90
N PHE A 59 15.58 5.02 -10.09
CA PHE A 59 15.81 4.62 -8.72
C PHE A 59 16.22 3.15 -8.69
N ALA A 60 17.34 2.86 -8.02
CA ALA A 60 17.80 1.52 -7.73
C ALA A 60 18.76 1.53 -6.53
N PRO A 61 18.83 0.44 -5.74
CA PRO A 61 19.77 0.32 -4.63
C PRO A 61 21.21 0.62 -5.07
N GLY A 62 21.93 1.43 -4.29
CA GLY A 62 23.30 1.86 -4.59
C GLY A 62 23.44 2.90 -5.72
N VAL A 63 22.38 3.18 -6.49
CA VAL A 63 22.38 4.17 -7.57
C VAL A 63 21.86 5.50 -7.05
N VAL A 64 20.57 5.77 -7.21
CA VAL A 64 19.88 6.95 -6.70
C VAL A 64 18.63 6.46 -5.98
N GLN A 65 18.29 7.07 -4.86
CA GLN A 65 17.06 6.83 -4.13
C GLN A 65 16.31 8.14 -3.89
N PRO A 66 14.97 8.14 -3.70
CA PRO A 66 14.19 9.36 -3.46
C PRO A 66 14.73 10.21 -2.29
N GLN A 67 15.23 9.54 -1.25
CA GLN A 67 15.81 10.17 -0.08
C GLN A 67 17.16 10.89 -0.34
N ASP A 68 17.83 10.62 -1.46
CA ASP A 68 18.98 11.42 -1.92
C ASP A 68 18.56 12.82 -2.38
N PHE A 69 17.27 13.01 -2.71
CA PHE A 69 16.69 14.32 -3.03
C PHE A 69 16.00 14.94 -1.84
N ALA A 70 15.24 14.15 -1.09
CA ALA A 70 14.45 14.59 0.06
C ALA A 70 14.83 13.77 1.31
N PRO A 71 15.86 14.18 2.07
CA PRO A 71 16.38 13.43 3.21
C PRO A 71 15.33 12.97 4.25
N PRO A 72 14.25 13.72 4.56
CA PRO A 72 13.22 13.22 5.48
C PRO A 72 12.60 11.87 5.08
N LEU A 73 12.68 11.47 3.81
CA LEU A 73 12.16 10.19 3.33
C LEU A 73 12.95 8.96 3.84
N TYR A 74 14.17 9.11 4.38
CA TYR A 74 14.93 8.00 4.98
C TYR A 74 14.16 7.28 6.10
N ARG A 75 13.18 7.95 6.73
CA ARG A 75 12.36 7.38 7.79
C ARG A 75 11.14 6.60 7.28
N LEU A 76 10.79 6.79 6.02
CA LEU A 76 9.57 6.25 5.41
C LEU A 76 9.87 5.18 4.37
N LEU A 77 10.91 5.41 3.56
CA LEU A 77 11.28 4.56 2.44
C LEU A 77 12.55 3.80 2.77
N LEU A 78 12.45 2.47 2.72
CA LEU A 78 13.57 1.57 2.90
C LEU A 78 14.25 1.26 1.57
N GLU A 79 13.48 1.11 0.49
CA GLU A 79 13.98 0.82 -0.85
C GLU A 79 13.00 1.31 -1.92
N THR A 80 13.52 1.86 -3.01
CA THR A 80 12.74 2.20 -4.21
C THR A 80 13.46 1.73 -5.48
N ILE A 81 12.74 1.00 -6.32
CA ILE A 81 13.11 0.61 -7.69
C ILE A 81 12.05 1.17 -8.64
N GLY A 82 12.49 1.92 -9.64
CA GLY A 82 11.59 2.50 -10.64
C GLY A 82 12.20 3.72 -11.29
N GLN A 83 11.35 4.64 -11.75
CA GLN A 83 11.76 5.86 -12.42
C GLN A 83 10.80 7.02 -12.16
N VAL A 84 11.36 8.22 -12.14
CA VAL A 84 10.60 9.48 -12.12
C VAL A 84 11.09 10.41 -13.20
N SER A 85 10.15 11.13 -13.82
CA SER A 85 10.45 12.29 -14.67
C SER A 85 9.56 13.45 -14.25
N SER A 86 10.02 14.68 -14.48
CA SER A 86 9.22 15.85 -14.11
C SER A 86 9.50 17.06 -14.99
N SER A 87 8.53 17.95 -15.05
CA SER A 87 8.66 19.25 -15.70
C SER A 87 8.02 20.32 -14.82
N ALA A 88 8.56 21.54 -14.87
CA ALA A 88 7.98 22.69 -14.18
C ALA A 88 8.08 23.95 -15.03
N ARG A 89 7.12 24.85 -14.87
CA ARG A 89 7.13 26.20 -15.43
C ARG A 89 6.97 27.20 -14.31
N VAL A 90 7.92 28.12 -14.22
CA VAL A 90 7.91 29.20 -13.24
C VAL A 90 7.93 30.53 -13.98
N ALA A 91 7.10 31.48 -13.55
CA ALA A 91 7.14 32.86 -13.99
C ALA A 91 7.12 33.78 -12.76
N TRP A 92 7.89 34.85 -12.81
CA TRP A 92 8.01 35.82 -11.74
C TRP A 92 7.93 37.25 -12.26
N GLY A 93 7.65 38.17 -11.35
CA GLY A 93 7.75 39.61 -11.53
C GLY A 93 8.47 40.26 -10.35
N PRO A 94 8.43 41.61 -10.27
CA PRO A 94 9.11 42.36 -9.22
C PRO A 94 8.71 41.96 -7.79
N GLU A 95 7.48 41.51 -7.60
CA GLU A 95 6.93 41.09 -6.29
C GLU A 95 7.16 39.60 -5.98
N GLY A 96 7.82 38.85 -6.86
CA GLY A 96 8.11 37.42 -6.69
C GLY A 96 7.42 36.51 -7.70
N MET A 97 7.24 35.24 -7.33
CA MET A 97 6.66 34.21 -8.21
C MET A 97 5.17 34.45 -8.46
N ARG A 98 4.77 34.51 -9.73
CA ARG A 98 3.37 34.69 -10.16
C ARG A 98 2.71 33.38 -10.59
N HIS A 99 3.49 32.51 -11.26
CA HIS A 99 3.03 31.20 -11.71
C HIS A 99 4.12 30.17 -11.46
N HIS A 100 3.75 29.01 -10.93
CA HIS A 100 4.68 27.92 -10.64
C HIS A 100 3.93 26.59 -10.71
N THR A 101 3.87 26.02 -11.90
CA THR A 101 3.13 24.78 -12.20
C THR A 101 4.10 23.67 -12.57
N GLY A 102 3.67 22.42 -12.47
CA GLY A 102 4.51 21.30 -12.88
C GLY A 102 3.74 20.01 -13.08
N ALA A 103 4.43 19.02 -13.59
CA ALA A 103 3.93 17.66 -13.72
C ALA A 103 5.07 16.68 -13.42
N ALA A 104 4.72 15.58 -12.76
CA ALA A 104 5.61 14.45 -12.53
C ALA A 104 4.97 13.17 -13.08
N THR A 105 5.78 12.29 -13.64
CA THR A 105 5.37 10.94 -14.02
C THR A 105 6.25 9.95 -13.28
N LEU A 106 5.60 9.02 -12.58
CA LEU A 106 6.22 8.01 -11.75
C LEU A 106 5.83 6.64 -12.29
N SER A 107 6.82 5.74 -12.34
CA SER A 107 6.65 4.32 -12.62
C SER A 107 7.55 3.59 -11.65
N ILE A 108 6.94 2.87 -10.70
CA ILE A 108 7.60 2.25 -9.56
C ILE A 108 7.42 0.75 -9.71
N ASP A 109 8.51 0.04 -9.94
CA ASP A 109 8.49 -1.41 -10.01
C ASP A 109 8.33 -2.01 -8.62
N LYS A 110 9.05 -1.44 -7.64
CA LYS A 110 9.01 -1.84 -6.23
C LYS A 110 9.31 -0.65 -5.32
N LEU A 111 8.52 -0.48 -4.26
CA LEU A 111 8.78 0.46 -3.18
C LEU A 111 8.50 -0.23 -1.85
N ARG A 112 9.47 -0.21 -0.94
CA ARG A 112 9.38 -0.85 0.36
C ARG A 112 9.43 0.19 1.47
N THR A 113 8.46 0.12 2.37
CA THR A 113 8.43 0.86 3.64
C THR A 113 8.63 -0.14 4.79
N GLY A 114 8.54 0.33 6.05
CA GLY A 114 8.51 -0.57 7.21
C GLY A 114 7.29 -1.51 7.19
N GLU A 115 6.14 -0.98 6.78
CA GLU A 115 4.83 -1.64 6.92
C GLU A 115 4.32 -2.30 5.63
N ALA A 116 4.88 -1.94 4.47
CA ALA A 116 4.30 -2.31 3.20
C ALA A 116 5.32 -2.44 2.07
N THR A 117 4.97 -3.29 1.09
CA THR A 117 5.63 -3.32 -0.22
C THR A 117 4.63 -2.99 -1.30
N VAL A 118 4.92 -1.97 -2.10
CA VAL A 118 4.16 -1.56 -3.28
C VAL A 118 4.90 -2.03 -4.51
N GLU A 119 4.20 -2.70 -5.43
CA GLU A 119 4.74 -3.16 -6.69
C GLU A 119 3.88 -2.67 -7.86
N GLN A 120 4.55 -2.37 -8.97
CA GLN A 120 3.92 -1.93 -10.23
C GLN A 120 2.98 -0.72 -10.02
N ALA A 121 3.50 0.34 -9.42
CA ALA A 121 2.76 1.58 -9.21
C ALA A 121 3.05 2.62 -10.29
N GLU A 122 2.00 3.26 -10.79
CA GLU A 122 2.09 4.28 -11.83
C GLU A 122 1.25 5.50 -11.47
N ALA A 123 1.81 6.68 -11.71
CA ALA A 123 1.10 7.93 -11.49
C ALA A 123 1.57 9.04 -12.42
N LYS A 124 0.62 9.90 -12.83
CA LYS A 124 0.90 11.22 -13.37
C LYS A 124 0.29 12.25 -12.45
N ILE A 125 1.13 13.09 -11.84
CA ILE A 125 0.73 14.08 -10.85
C ILE A 125 0.92 15.47 -11.46
N GLU A 126 -0.15 16.25 -11.56
CA GLU A 126 -0.12 17.62 -12.06
C GLU A 126 -0.33 18.63 -10.93
N PHE A 127 0.51 19.65 -10.90
CA PHE A 127 0.52 20.70 -9.87
C PHE A 127 0.06 22.04 -10.44
N SER A 128 -0.98 22.60 -9.81
CA SER A 128 -1.43 23.98 -10.01
C SER A 128 -0.54 24.99 -9.28
N SER A 129 0.14 24.56 -8.22
CA SER A 129 1.17 25.31 -7.50
C SER A 129 2.26 24.35 -6.99
N LEU A 130 3.53 24.72 -7.12
CA LEU A 130 4.69 24.03 -6.53
C LEU A 130 5.10 24.61 -5.16
N PHE A 131 4.80 25.88 -4.89
CA PHE A 131 5.26 26.58 -3.68
C PHE A 131 4.15 27.53 -3.16
N PRO A 132 3.31 27.09 -2.21
CA PRO A 132 3.24 25.74 -1.64
C PRO A 132 2.63 24.72 -2.61
N PRO A 133 2.99 23.42 -2.52
CA PRO A 133 2.48 22.38 -3.41
C PRO A 133 0.95 22.25 -3.35
N ARG A 134 0.33 22.20 -4.53
CA ARG A 134 -1.10 21.95 -4.75
C ARG A 134 -1.31 21.24 -6.07
N THR A 135 -2.07 20.15 -6.10
CA THR A 135 -2.41 19.45 -7.35
C THR A 135 -3.49 20.20 -8.15
N THR A 136 -3.76 19.77 -9.39
CA THR A 136 -4.87 20.29 -10.22
C THR A 136 -6.24 19.70 -9.83
N GLY A 137 -6.31 18.98 -8.71
CA GLY A 137 -7.45 18.17 -8.25
C GLY A 137 -6.98 16.77 -7.83
N PRO A 138 -7.90 15.80 -7.66
CA PRO A 138 -7.55 14.41 -7.38
C PRO A 138 -6.78 13.77 -8.54
N GLN A 139 -5.64 13.16 -8.23
CA GLN A 139 -4.73 12.51 -9.17
C GLN A 139 -4.79 11.00 -8.95
N ARG A 140 -4.98 10.22 -10.02
CA ARG A 140 -5.10 8.77 -9.94
C ARG A 140 -3.73 8.11 -9.88
N ILE A 141 -3.53 7.25 -8.88
CA ILE A 141 -2.39 6.35 -8.73
C ILE A 141 -2.90 4.93 -8.95
N ARG A 142 -2.28 4.19 -9.88
CA ARG A 142 -2.54 2.77 -10.09
C ARG A 142 -1.48 1.96 -9.37
N ILE A 143 -1.85 0.85 -8.75
CA ILE A 143 -0.95 -0.06 -8.06
C ILE A 143 -1.30 -1.48 -8.49
N GLY A 144 -0.34 -2.22 -9.04
CA GLY A 144 -0.54 -3.62 -9.39
C GLY A 144 -0.72 -4.48 -8.15
N ARG A 145 0.18 -4.33 -7.17
CA ARG A 145 0.12 -5.04 -5.89
C ARG A 145 0.57 -4.16 -4.72
N LEU A 146 -0.15 -4.26 -3.61
CA LEU A 146 0.21 -3.71 -2.31
C LEU A 146 0.20 -4.87 -1.31
N ASP A 147 1.35 -5.13 -0.72
CA ASP A 147 1.51 -6.13 0.33
C ASP A 147 1.62 -5.42 1.68
N VAL A 148 0.67 -5.70 2.57
CA VAL A 148 0.61 -5.19 3.96
C VAL A 148 0.53 -6.36 4.95
N GLY A 149 1.05 -7.51 4.54
CA GLY A 149 0.80 -8.80 5.16
C GLY A 149 -0.14 -9.65 4.33
N VAL A 150 -1.15 -9.05 3.70
CA VAL A 150 -2.03 -9.69 2.70
C VAL A 150 -1.85 -9.05 1.33
N PRO A 151 -1.96 -9.81 0.22
CA PRO A 151 -1.76 -9.29 -1.12
C PRO A 151 -3.01 -8.58 -1.61
N LEU A 152 -2.99 -7.25 -1.60
CA LEU A 152 -4.00 -6.42 -2.24
C LEU A 152 -3.59 -6.19 -3.70
N THR A 153 -4.52 -6.33 -4.64
CA THR A 153 -4.21 -6.23 -6.09
C THR A 153 -5.09 -5.22 -6.81
N HIS A 154 -4.70 -4.83 -8.03
CA HIS A 154 -5.48 -3.95 -8.92
C HIS A 154 -5.95 -2.65 -8.25
N GLY A 155 -5.05 -2.08 -7.45
CA GLY A 155 -5.26 -0.90 -6.62
C GLY A 155 -5.42 0.38 -7.43
N ILE A 156 -6.37 1.20 -7.00
CA ILE A 156 -6.51 2.59 -7.42
C ILE A 156 -6.65 3.47 -6.19
N LEU A 157 -5.78 4.48 -6.10
CA LEU A 157 -5.89 5.57 -5.14
C LEU A 157 -6.10 6.90 -5.86
N LEU A 158 -6.78 7.82 -5.19
CA LEU A 158 -6.86 9.23 -5.57
C LEU A 158 -6.09 10.06 -4.55
N LEU A 159 -5.14 10.86 -5.02
CA LEU A 159 -4.31 11.76 -4.22
C LEU A 159 -4.62 13.22 -4.59
N ASP A 160 -4.99 14.06 -3.62
CA ASP A 160 -5.24 15.48 -3.84
C ASP A 160 -4.47 16.31 -2.81
N VAL A 161 -3.39 16.96 -3.25
CA VAL A 161 -2.58 17.81 -2.37
C VAL A 161 -3.24 19.18 -2.32
N LYS A 162 -3.87 19.51 -1.19
CA LYS A 162 -4.49 20.82 -0.94
C LYS A 162 -3.48 21.83 -0.42
N SER A 163 -2.59 21.38 0.46
CA SER A 163 -1.52 22.19 1.03
C SER A 163 -0.45 21.27 1.66
N PRO A 164 0.69 21.81 2.12
CA PRO A 164 1.70 21.03 2.85
C PRO A 164 1.18 20.32 4.10
N LYS A 165 0.06 20.81 4.68
CA LYS A 165 -0.57 20.26 5.88
C LYS A 165 -1.88 19.54 5.60
N GLN A 166 -2.26 19.39 4.34
CA GLN A 166 -3.52 18.77 3.97
C GLN A 166 -3.39 18.05 2.64
N VAL A 167 -3.39 16.72 2.71
CA VAL A 167 -3.40 15.81 1.59
C VAL A 167 -4.63 14.93 1.73
N ASP A 168 -5.52 14.99 0.76
CA ASP A 168 -6.65 14.08 0.70
C ASP A 168 -6.25 12.80 -0.04
N VAL A 169 -6.58 11.64 0.53
CA VAL A 169 -6.35 10.32 -0.03
C VAL A 169 -7.66 9.55 -0.03
N ASP A 170 -7.96 8.86 -1.13
CA ASP A 170 -9.10 7.97 -1.25
C ASP A 170 -8.63 6.64 -1.86
N ILE A 171 -8.96 5.53 -1.22
CA ILE A 171 -8.80 4.20 -1.77
C ILE A 171 -10.08 3.88 -2.54
N GLU A 172 -10.06 4.14 -3.85
CA GLU A 172 -11.20 3.86 -4.73
C GLU A 172 -11.47 2.35 -4.76
N ARG A 173 -10.40 1.54 -4.91
CA ARG A 173 -10.46 0.09 -4.79
C ARG A 173 -9.11 -0.57 -4.61
N PHE A 174 -9.12 -1.71 -3.94
CA PHE A 174 -8.21 -2.84 -4.11
C PHE A 174 -9.04 -4.12 -4.20
N GLU A 175 -8.52 -5.13 -4.88
CA GLU A 175 -9.06 -6.49 -4.89
C GLU A 175 -8.34 -7.34 -3.84
N LEU A 176 -9.12 -8.09 -3.06
CA LEU A 176 -8.63 -9.06 -2.08
C LEU A 176 -9.57 -10.26 -2.08
N PHE A 177 -9.04 -11.48 -2.26
CA PHE A 177 -9.81 -12.73 -2.15
C PHE A 177 -11.17 -12.68 -2.87
N GLY A 178 -11.18 -12.22 -4.13
CA GLY A 178 -12.39 -12.13 -4.96
C GLY A 178 -13.31 -10.94 -4.66
N GLY A 179 -13.12 -10.25 -3.54
CA GLY A 179 -13.88 -9.07 -3.15
C GLY A 179 -13.10 -7.76 -3.28
N LEU A 180 -13.64 -6.71 -2.67
CA LEU A 180 -13.14 -5.34 -2.78
C LEU A 180 -12.89 -4.69 -1.42
N ILE A 181 -11.82 -3.90 -1.36
CA ILE A 181 -11.52 -2.97 -0.28
C ILE A 181 -11.57 -1.54 -0.82
N SER A 182 -12.25 -0.65 -0.13
CA SER A 182 -12.23 0.79 -0.40
C SER A 182 -12.16 1.59 0.89
N SER A 183 -11.98 2.91 0.80
CA SER A 183 -12.09 3.80 1.95
C SER A 183 -13.07 4.92 1.69
N GLN A 184 -13.42 5.67 2.73
CA GLN A 184 -13.89 7.03 2.53
C GLN A 184 -12.67 7.94 2.28
N LYS A 185 -12.95 9.14 1.77
CA LYS A 185 -11.94 10.19 1.64
C LYS A 185 -11.33 10.50 3.00
N LEU A 186 -10.01 10.37 3.09
CA LEU A 186 -9.20 10.65 4.25
C LEU A 186 -8.41 11.95 4.04
N SER A 187 -8.47 12.90 4.98
CA SER A 187 -7.65 14.12 4.95
C SER A 187 -6.53 13.99 5.97
N ILE A 188 -5.28 13.93 5.49
CA ILE A 188 -4.07 13.70 6.29
C ILE A 188 -3.26 14.99 6.38
N ASP A 189 -2.70 15.28 7.56
CA ASP A 189 -1.56 16.20 7.69
C ASP A 189 -0.26 15.38 7.63
N PRO A 190 0.50 15.42 6.52
CA PRO A 190 1.73 14.64 6.39
C PRO A 190 2.80 15.01 7.43
N THR A 191 2.68 16.19 8.05
CA THR A 191 3.62 16.64 9.09
C THR A 191 3.31 16.07 10.47
N ALA A 192 2.08 15.63 10.70
CA ALA A 192 1.68 14.96 11.94
C ALA A 192 2.15 13.51 11.99
N GLN A 193 2.32 12.86 10.83
CA GLN A 193 2.66 11.44 10.71
C GLN A 193 1.69 10.50 11.44
N GLU A 194 0.43 10.92 11.55
CA GLU A 194 -0.64 10.16 12.17
C GLU A 194 -1.91 10.28 11.33
N PHE A 195 -2.66 9.18 11.21
CA PHE A 195 -4.00 9.20 10.61
C PHE A 195 -4.86 8.05 11.11
N GLU A 196 -6.17 8.20 10.98
CA GLU A 196 -7.15 7.13 11.17
C GLU A 196 -7.96 6.97 9.90
N ALA A 197 -8.26 5.73 9.51
CA ALA A 197 -9.08 5.45 8.36
C ALA A 197 -10.03 4.28 8.64
N VAL A 198 -11.16 4.23 7.93
CA VAL A 198 -12.05 3.09 7.96
C VAL A 198 -12.09 2.48 6.57
N LEU A 199 -11.58 1.26 6.46
CA LEU A 199 -11.64 0.48 5.23
C LEU A 199 -12.99 -0.22 5.17
N LYS A 200 -13.69 -0.09 4.05
CA LYS A 200 -14.88 -0.86 3.73
C LYS A 200 -14.47 -2.11 2.98
N VAL A 201 -14.99 -3.25 3.41
CA VAL A 201 -14.74 -4.56 2.83
C VAL A 201 -16.04 -5.12 2.27
N THR A 202 -16.03 -5.64 1.05
CA THR A 202 -17.24 -6.11 0.37
C THR A 202 -16.95 -7.37 -0.45
N ASP A 203 -17.84 -8.35 -0.35
CA ASP A 203 -17.82 -9.58 -1.14
C ASP A 203 -16.52 -10.39 -1.08
N ILE A 204 -15.83 -10.39 0.06
CA ILE A 204 -14.63 -11.22 0.27
C ILE A 204 -15.02 -12.69 0.31
N ASP A 205 -14.52 -13.50 -0.62
CA ASP A 205 -14.86 -14.91 -0.73
C ASP A 205 -14.22 -15.74 0.39
N LEU A 206 -15.06 -16.44 1.17
CA LEU A 206 -14.60 -17.29 2.27
C LEU A 206 -13.74 -18.45 1.78
N ALA A 207 -14.06 -19.03 0.63
CA ALA A 207 -13.27 -20.14 0.08
C ALA A 207 -11.84 -19.68 -0.24
N SER A 208 -11.69 -18.48 -0.80
CA SER A 208 -10.40 -17.86 -1.10
C SER A 208 -9.57 -17.58 0.17
N ILE A 209 -10.18 -17.11 1.27
CA ILE A 209 -9.48 -16.94 2.56
C ILE A 209 -8.98 -18.28 3.09
N LEU A 210 -9.83 -19.32 3.06
CA LEU A 210 -9.48 -20.64 3.61
C LEU A 210 -8.40 -21.34 2.79
N ALA A 211 -8.46 -21.20 1.46
CA ALA A 211 -7.41 -21.70 0.56
C ALA A 211 -6.08 -21.01 0.83
N PHE A 212 -6.11 -19.71 1.18
CA PHE A 212 -4.92 -18.94 1.49
C PHE A 212 -4.27 -19.34 2.83
N ALA A 213 -5.06 -19.65 3.85
CA ALA A 213 -4.53 -19.96 5.18
C ALA A 213 -4.11 -21.42 5.41
N GLU A 214 -4.26 -22.29 4.39
CA GLU A 214 -3.90 -23.72 4.41
C GLU A 214 -4.44 -24.55 5.59
N PHE A 215 -5.55 -24.12 6.21
CA PHE A 215 -6.18 -24.82 7.34
C PHE A 215 -6.81 -26.17 6.94
N GLY A 216 -6.03 -27.24 6.90
CA GLY A 216 -6.57 -28.61 6.74
C GLY A 216 -7.37 -28.82 5.44
N GLU A 217 -8.35 -29.72 5.47
CA GLU A 217 -9.42 -29.80 4.47
C GLU A 217 -10.65 -29.02 4.98
N LEU A 218 -10.50 -27.69 5.10
CA LEU A 218 -11.58 -26.76 5.48
C LEU A 218 -12.11 -26.04 4.24
N SER A 219 -13.43 -26.03 4.07
CA SER A 219 -14.09 -25.27 3.00
C SER A 219 -15.32 -24.56 3.53
N ALA A 220 -15.60 -23.38 3.00
CA ALA A 220 -16.81 -22.63 3.29
C ALA A 220 -17.32 -21.96 2.02
N THR A 221 -18.64 -21.84 1.89
CA THR A 221 -19.27 -21.00 0.87
C THR A 221 -19.50 -19.60 1.41
N GLY A 222 -19.87 -18.64 0.55
CA GLY A 222 -20.36 -17.33 0.96
C GLY A 222 -19.27 -16.26 1.03
N THR A 223 -19.69 -15.03 1.30
CA THR A 223 -18.82 -13.87 1.32
C THR A 223 -18.88 -13.12 2.65
N LEU A 224 -17.79 -12.44 3.00
CA LEU A 224 -17.69 -11.53 4.13
C LEU A 224 -17.74 -10.07 3.66
N GLU A 225 -18.41 -9.24 4.43
CA GLU A 225 -18.46 -7.80 4.27
C GLU A 225 -18.37 -7.11 5.63
N GLY A 226 -17.94 -5.84 5.65
CA GLY A 226 -17.84 -5.09 6.90
C GLY A 226 -16.87 -3.94 6.81
N VAL A 227 -16.28 -3.60 7.97
CA VAL A 227 -15.35 -2.48 8.08
C VAL A 227 -14.13 -2.85 8.92
N ILE A 228 -12.99 -2.27 8.56
CA ILE A 228 -11.72 -2.43 9.28
C ILE A 228 -11.18 -1.02 9.57
N PRO A 229 -11.38 -0.51 10.80
CA PRO A 229 -10.71 0.70 11.26
C PRO A 229 -9.20 0.46 11.41
N ILE A 230 -8.41 1.39 10.89
CA ILE A 230 -6.96 1.40 10.97
C ILE A 230 -6.48 2.73 11.52
N SER A 231 -5.37 2.72 12.26
CA SER A 231 -4.67 3.93 12.68
C SER A 231 -3.19 3.79 12.42
N TYR A 232 -2.57 4.86 11.92
CA TYR A 232 -1.14 4.96 11.78
C TYR A 232 -0.63 5.96 12.80
N ARG A 233 0.33 5.57 13.65
CA ARG A 233 0.92 6.43 14.67
C ARG A 233 2.34 5.99 14.96
N ASN A 234 3.27 6.95 15.11
CA ASN A 234 4.68 6.67 15.44
C ASN A 234 5.40 5.69 14.50
N GLY A 235 4.93 5.54 13.25
CA GLY A 235 5.51 4.59 12.30
C GLY A 235 4.77 3.25 12.20
N GLU A 236 3.82 2.98 13.08
CA GLU A 236 3.14 1.69 13.20
C GLU A 236 1.70 1.77 12.67
N LEU A 237 1.28 0.76 11.88
CA LEU A 237 -0.07 0.63 11.35
C LEU A 237 -0.87 -0.41 12.15
N THR A 238 -1.83 0.07 12.93
CA THR A 238 -2.62 -0.76 13.85
C THR A 238 -4.07 -0.93 13.38
N VAL A 239 -4.63 -2.13 13.61
CA VAL A 239 -6.05 -2.46 13.35
C VAL A 239 -6.83 -2.48 14.65
N HIS A 240 -7.98 -1.79 14.70
CA HIS A 240 -8.81 -1.70 15.91
C HIS A 240 -10.27 -2.03 15.60
N ASP A 241 -10.83 -3.02 16.31
CA ASP A 241 -12.25 -3.44 16.24
C ASP A 241 -12.78 -3.59 14.80
N GLY A 242 -11.97 -4.22 13.94
CA GLY A 242 -12.44 -4.63 12.61
C GLY A 242 -13.55 -5.66 12.76
N LEU A 243 -14.62 -5.52 11.98
CA LEU A 243 -15.76 -6.44 12.02
C LEU A 243 -16.15 -6.83 10.61
N LEU A 244 -16.01 -8.13 10.31
CA LEU A 244 -16.48 -8.74 9.08
C LEU A 244 -17.59 -9.74 9.40
N ARG A 245 -18.64 -9.78 8.59
CA ARG A 245 -19.77 -10.70 8.77
C ARG A 245 -20.20 -11.25 7.43
N THR A 246 -20.77 -12.46 7.44
CA THR A 246 -21.43 -13.00 6.25
C THR A 246 -22.71 -12.24 5.94
N GLY A 247 -23.02 -12.08 4.66
CA GLY A 247 -24.34 -11.60 4.25
C GLY A 247 -25.48 -12.50 4.74
N ALA A 248 -26.72 -12.01 4.68
CA ALA A 248 -27.89 -12.64 5.29
C ALA A 248 -28.27 -14.05 4.78
N LYS A 249 -27.61 -14.56 3.73
CA LYS A 249 -27.97 -15.81 3.07
C LYS A 249 -27.33 -17.06 3.69
N GLY A 250 -26.56 -16.94 4.78
CA GLY A 250 -25.88 -18.06 5.41
C GLY A 250 -25.00 -18.83 4.42
N GLY A 251 -24.69 -20.09 4.74
CA GLY A 251 -23.95 -20.97 3.84
C GLY A 251 -23.56 -22.29 4.49
N VAL A 252 -22.58 -22.97 3.89
CA VAL A 252 -22.10 -24.27 4.37
C VAL A 252 -20.62 -24.19 4.67
N LEU A 253 -20.23 -24.69 5.84
CA LEU A 253 -18.85 -24.94 6.27
C LEU A 253 -18.64 -26.45 6.40
N LYS A 254 -17.53 -26.95 5.87
CA LYS A 254 -17.13 -28.36 5.96
C LYS A 254 -15.70 -28.45 6.42
N TYR A 255 -15.49 -29.07 7.57
CA TYR A 255 -14.17 -29.33 8.13
C TYR A 255 -13.86 -30.82 8.13
N LYS A 256 -12.72 -31.21 7.59
CA LYS A 256 -12.17 -32.56 7.74
C LYS A 256 -10.77 -32.49 8.36
N PRO A 257 -10.54 -33.14 9.51
CA PRO A 257 -9.21 -33.23 10.11
C PRO A 257 -8.25 -33.97 9.17
N ARG A 258 -7.00 -33.52 9.06
CA ARG A 258 -5.97 -34.32 8.37
C ARG A 258 -5.62 -35.55 9.22
N ALA A 259 -4.97 -36.55 8.62
CA ALA A 259 -4.65 -37.81 9.29
C ALA A 259 -3.83 -37.64 10.59
N LEU A 260 -3.03 -36.57 10.69
CA LEU A 260 -2.25 -36.21 11.89
C LEU A 260 -3.12 -35.52 12.97
N ASP A 261 -4.26 -34.94 12.57
CA ASP A 261 -5.20 -34.21 13.42
C ASP A 261 -6.31 -35.11 14.01
N LYS A 262 -6.34 -36.40 13.65
CA LYS A 262 -7.27 -37.38 14.26
C LYS A 262 -7.11 -37.47 15.77
N ALA A 263 -5.92 -37.17 16.28
CA ALA A 263 -5.70 -37.02 17.71
C ALA A 263 -6.58 -35.94 18.36
N LEU A 264 -7.09 -34.96 17.60
CA LEU A 264 -8.05 -33.95 18.06
C LEU A 264 -9.49 -34.50 18.14
N GLU A 265 -9.88 -35.43 17.27
CA GLU A 265 -11.14 -36.17 17.41
C GLU A 265 -11.13 -37.02 18.70
N ASP A 266 -9.95 -37.57 19.04
CA ASP A 266 -9.73 -38.43 20.20
C ASP A 266 -9.26 -37.67 21.47
N ALA A 267 -9.02 -36.34 21.40
CA ALA A 267 -8.38 -35.57 22.48
C ALA A 267 -9.25 -35.47 23.75
N ASN A 268 -10.53 -35.14 23.57
CA ASN A 268 -11.56 -35.17 24.62
C ASN A 268 -12.96 -35.11 23.96
N GLU A 269 -14.00 -35.51 24.70
CA GLU A 269 -15.39 -35.58 24.19
C GLU A 269 -15.89 -34.25 23.58
N GLY A 270 -15.48 -33.11 24.14
CA GLY A 270 -15.88 -31.78 23.68
C GLY A 270 -15.26 -31.41 22.33
N THR A 271 -13.96 -31.67 22.15
CA THR A 271 -13.24 -31.43 20.89
C THR A 271 -13.74 -32.36 19.79
N GLY A 272 -13.94 -33.65 20.09
CA GLY A 272 -14.52 -34.60 19.12
C GLY A 272 -15.93 -34.21 18.68
N LEU A 273 -16.77 -33.72 19.60
CA LEU A 273 -18.11 -33.23 19.26
C LEU A 273 -18.06 -31.98 18.37
N ALA A 274 -17.14 -31.04 18.64
CA ALA A 274 -16.97 -29.84 17.82
C ALA A 274 -16.51 -30.17 16.40
N VAL A 275 -15.54 -31.08 16.24
CA VAL A 275 -15.07 -31.53 14.92
C VAL A 275 -16.21 -32.19 14.14
N LYS A 276 -16.95 -33.10 14.79
CA LYS A 276 -18.10 -33.76 14.17
C LYS A 276 -19.19 -32.76 13.77
N ALA A 277 -19.42 -31.74 14.60
CA ALA A 277 -20.41 -30.70 14.30
C ALA A 277 -20.04 -29.88 13.05
N LEU A 278 -18.76 -29.55 12.89
CA LEU A 278 -18.21 -28.75 11.79
C LEU A 278 -17.98 -29.55 10.49
N SER A 279 -18.11 -30.88 10.52
CA SER A 279 -17.92 -31.73 9.34
C SER A 279 -18.86 -31.39 8.18
N ASN A 280 -20.09 -31.00 8.50
CA ASN A 280 -21.08 -30.48 7.56
C ASN A 280 -22.04 -29.54 8.31
N PHE A 281 -21.68 -28.26 8.34
CA PHE A 281 -22.33 -27.24 9.13
C PHE A 281 -23.02 -26.21 8.24
N ALA A 282 -24.35 -26.11 8.34
CA ALA A 282 -25.11 -25.05 7.69
C ALA A 282 -25.09 -23.83 8.62
N TYR A 283 -24.26 -22.84 8.31
CA TYR A 283 -24.17 -21.62 9.10
C TYR A 283 -25.23 -20.60 8.68
N ASP A 284 -25.81 -19.92 9.65
CA ASP A 284 -26.67 -18.76 9.45
C ASP A 284 -25.82 -17.48 9.37
N GLU A 285 -24.78 -17.39 10.23
CA GLU A 285 -23.87 -16.27 10.28
C GLU A 285 -22.44 -16.69 10.66
N ILE A 286 -21.45 -16.12 10.00
CA ILE A 286 -20.07 -16.04 10.47
C ILE A 286 -19.74 -14.57 10.74
N SER A 287 -19.22 -14.27 11.91
CA SER A 287 -18.66 -12.95 12.23
C SER A 287 -17.23 -13.08 12.72
N ILE A 288 -16.37 -12.16 12.29
CA ILE A 288 -14.95 -12.12 12.64
C ILE A 288 -14.67 -10.73 13.15
N ARG A 289 -14.29 -10.64 14.43
CA ARG A 289 -13.74 -9.41 15.00
C ARG A 289 -12.22 -9.48 14.98
N ILE A 290 -11.58 -8.41 14.51
CA ILE A 290 -10.14 -8.31 14.28
C ILE A 290 -9.61 -7.19 15.17
N ASN A 291 -8.65 -7.50 16.04
CA ASN A 291 -7.96 -6.52 16.87
C ASN A 291 -6.47 -6.78 16.85
N GLU A 292 -5.67 -5.72 16.89
CA GLU A 292 -4.26 -5.83 17.26
C GLU A 292 -4.12 -5.88 18.79
N ILE A 293 -3.30 -6.79 19.30
CA ILE A 293 -3.11 -6.99 20.75
C ILE A 293 -1.73 -6.59 21.23
N GLU A 294 -0.70 -6.93 20.46
CA GLU A 294 0.68 -6.46 20.60
C GLU A 294 1.18 -6.05 19.20
N ALA A 295 2.31 -5.36 19.10
CA ALA A 295 2.85 -4.97 17.80
C ALA A 295 2.99 -6.21 16.90
N GLU A 296 2.32 -6.20 15.74
CA GLU A 296 2.25 -7.28 14.75
C GLU A 296 1.37 -8.50 15.10
N ASP A 297 0.90 -8.62 16.35
CA ASP A 297 0.04 -9.72 16.79
C ASP A 297 -1.44 -9.37 16.66
N LEU A 298 -2.19 -10.24 15.96
CA LEU A 298 -3.62 -10.10 15.78
C LEU A 298 -4.39 -11.10 16.64
N ARG A 299 -5.50 -10.62 17.20
CA ARG A 299 -6.59 -11.42 17.75
C ARG A 299 -7.74 -11.45 16.76
N LEU A 300 -8.15 -12.66 16.39
CA LEU A 300 -9.38 -12.92 15.65
C LEU A 300 -10.39 -13.60 16.59
N ASP A 301 -11.49 -12.93 16.90
CA ASP A 301 -12.64 -13.53 17.57
C ASP A 301 -13.68 -13.92 16.52
N ILE A 302 -13.74 -15.22 16.22
CA ILE A 302 -14.60 -15.81 15.19
C ILE A 302 -15.82 -16.41 15.87
N LYS A 303 -17.00 -15.95 15.48
CA LYS A 303 -18.28 -16.49 15.94
C LYS A 303 -19.05 -17.07 14.76
N ILE A 304 -19.43 -18.34 14.88
CA ILE A 304 -20.17 -19.08 13.86
C ILE A 304 -21.47 -19.57 14.49
N SER A 305 -22.60 -19.15 13.96
CA SER A 305 -23.92 -19.63 14.36
C SER A 305 -24.56 -20.43 13.23
N GLY A 306 -25.28 -21.49 13.58
CA GLY A 306 -25.97 -22.32 12.59
C GLY A 306 -26.39 -23.66 13.13
N LYS A 307 -26.43 -24.66 12.25
CA LYS A 307 -26.93 -26.00 12.53
C LYS A 307 -26.00 -27.05 11.95
N SER A 308 -25.66 -28.06 12.75
CA SER A 308 -24.95 -29.23 12.25
C SER A 308 -25.95 -30.20 11.61
N VAL A 309 -25.70 -30.61 10.37
CA VAL A 309 -26.55 -31.59 9.68
C VAL A 309 -26.37 -32.98 10.29
N GLU A 310 -25.15 -33.29 10.72
CA GLU A 310 -24.74 -34.60 11.23
C GLU A 310 -25.12 -34.85 12.71
N LEU A 311 -25.42 -33.79 13.46
CA LEU A 311 -25.64 -33.86 14.90
C LEU A 311 -27.04 -33.38 15.31
N TYR A 312 -27.64 -34.14 16.23
CA TYR A 312 -28.87 -33.81 16.95
C TYR A 312 -30.04 -33.30 16.09
N GLY A 313 -30.15 -33.74 14.83
CA GLY A 313 -31.26 -33.37 13.95
C GLY A 313 -31.29 -31.88 13.56
N GLY A 314 -30.15 -31.19 13.53
CA GLY A 314 -30.08 -29.79 13.11
C GLY A 314 -30.40 -28.78 14.22
N LEU A 315 -30.12 -29.11 15.48
CA LEU A 315 -30.21 -28.15 16.59
C LEU A 315 -29.25 -26.96 16.37
N PRO A 316 -29.62 -25.76 16.84
CA PRO A 316 -28.73 -24.60 16.81
C PRO A 316 -27.44 -24.86 17.60
N PHE A 317 -26.31 -24.52 16.99
CA PHE A 317 -24.98 -24.53 17.57
C PHE A 317 -24.33 -23.16 17.37
N GLU A 318 -23.55 -22.75 18.36
CA GLU A 318 -22.73 -21.56 18.31
C GLU A 318 -21.29 -21.92 18.66
N PHE A 319 -20.36 -21.62 17.75
CA PHE A 319 -18.93 -21.73 17.98
C PHE A 319 -18.37 -20.34 18.23
N ASN A 320 -17.56 -20.24 19.30
CA ASN A 320 -16.78 -19.06 19.61
C ASN A 320 -15.31 -19.48 19.62
N ILE A 321 -14.60 -19.12 18.55
CA ILE A 321 -13.21 -19.50 18.32
C ILE A 321 -12.38 -18.24 18.47
N LYS A 322 -11.31 -18.34 19.26
CA LYS A 322 -10.33 -17.27 19.43
C LYS A 322 -9.01 -17.73 18.83
N VAL A 323 -8.43 -16.91 17.96
CA VAL A 323 -7.11 -17.12 17.38
C VAL A 323 -6.24 -15.91 17.72
N GLU A 324 -5.05 -16.15 18.26
CA GLU A 324 -4.09 -15.11 18.64
C GLU A 324 -2.69 -15.50 18.13
N GLY A 325 -1.89 -14.51 17.75
CA GLY A 325 -0.47 -14.68 17.41
C GLY A 325 -0.02 -13.76 16.28
N PRO A 326 1.18 -14.01 15.70
CA PRO A 326 1.77 -13.20 14.64
C PRO A 326 1.12 -13.53 13.29
N ILE A 327 -0.20 -13.43 13.22
CA ILE A 327 -1.01 -13.84 12.07
C ILE A 327 -0.55 -13.11 10.81
N ARG A 328 -0.14 -11.85 10.92
CA ARG A 328 0.43 -11.09 9.79
C ARG A 328 1.67 -11.77 9.21
N GLN A 329 2.60 -12.21 10.06
CA GLN A 329 3.83 -12.90 9.62
C GLN A 329 3.52 -14.27 9.00
N ILE A 330 2.60 -15.04 9.59
CA ILE A 330 2.20 -16.35 9.06
C ILE A 330 1.59 -16.20 7.65
N ILE A 331 0.75 -15.19 7.46
CA ILE A 331 0.18 -14.84 6.16
C ILE A 331 1.31 -14.44 5.18
N GLN A 332 2.32 -13.67 5.62
CA GLN A 332 3.48 -13.28 4.80
C GLN A 332 4.38 -14.45 4.37
N GLU A 333 4.69 -15.37 5.28
CA GLU A 333 5.54 -16.52 4.97
C GLU A 333 4.91 -17.42 3.90
N ASN A 334 3.59 -17.56 3.93
CA ASN A 334 2.82 -18.28 2.91
C ASN A 334 2.75 -17.55 1.56
N LEU A 335 3.13 -16.26 1.48
CA LEU A 335 3.15 -15.46 0.26
C LEU A 335 4.50 -15.47 -0.47
N ALA A 336 5.58 -15.91 0.17
CA ALA A 336 6.88 -15.97 -0.48
C ALA A 336 6.83 -17.02 -1.60
N PRO A 337 7.20 -16.68 -2.86
CA PRO A 337 7.43 -17.71 -3.86
C PRO A 337 8.45 -18.70 -3.29
N PRO A 338 8.31 -20.02 -3.55
CA PRO A 338 9.24 -21.01 -3.02
C PRO A 338 10.66 -20.56 -3.36
N GLN A 339 11.44 -20.23 -2.33
CA GLN A 339 12.84 -19.90 -2.51
C GLN A 339 13.48 -21.13 -3.15
N LEU A 340 14.03 -20.96 -4.35
CA LEU A 340 14.78 -22.03 -4.99
C LEU A 340 15.91 -22.43 -4.03
N PRO A 341 16.10 -23.72 -3.74
CA PRO A 341 17.21 -24.16 -2.92
C PRO A 341 18.52 -23.56 -3.47
N PRO A 342 19.50 -23.20 -2.61
CA PRO A 342 20.76 -22.59 -3.04
C PRO A 342 21.45 -23.35 -4.18
N ASP A 343 21.30 -24.67 -4.17
CA ASP A 343 21.85 -25.60 -5.16
C ASP A 343 21.26 -25.42 -6.58
N VAL A 344 20.03 -24.90 -6.67
CA VAL A 344 19.32 -24.64 -7.94
C VAL A 344 19.67 -23.25 -8.48
N GLU A 345 19.85 -22.25 -7.62
CA GLU A 345 20.39 -20.94 -8.04
C GLU A 345 21.81 -21.08 -8.62
N ASP A 346 22.66 -21.87 -7.97
CA ASP A 346 24.03 -22.11 -8.42
C ASP A 346 24.06 -22.88 -9.77
N LEU A 347 23.07 -23.75 -10.01
CA LEU A 347 22.91 -24.44 -11.30
C LEU A 347 22.49 -23.48 -12.43
N ILE A 348 21.58 -22.55 -12.14
CA ILE A 348 21.11 -21.52 -13.09
C ILE A 348 22.23 -20.53 -13.40
N GLU A 349 22.99 -20.08 -12.40
CA GLU A 349 24.15 -19.22 -12.58
C GLU A 349 25.24 -19.90 -13.44
N ARG A 350 25.53 -21.18 -13.21
CA ARG A 350 26.49 -21.94 -14.01
C ARG A 350 26.04 -22.11 -15.46
N SER A 351 24.73 -22.27 -15.70
CA SER A 351 24.18 -22.40 -17.06
C SER A 351 24.22 -21.10 -17.87
N ARG A 352 24.21 -19.93 -17.21
CA ARG A 352 24.32 -18.62 -17.87
C ARG A 352 25.76 -18.20 -18.19
N ARG A 353 26.75 -18.92 -17.64
CA ARG A 353 28.19 -18.66 -17.86
C ARG A 353 28.82 -19.58 -18.91
N GLN A 354 28.04 -20.48 -19.53
CA GLN A 354 28.44 -21.29 -20.68
C GLN A 354 27.86 -20.75 -21.98
#